data_AF-A0A7S0MW50-F1
#
_entry.id   AF-A0A7S0MW50-F1
#
_cell.length_a   1.000
_cell.length_b   1.000
_cell.length_c   1.000
_cell.angle_alpha   90.00
_cell.angle_beta   90.00
_cell.angle_gamma   90.00
#
_symmetry.space_group_name_H-M   'P 1'
#
loop_
_entity.id
_entity.type
_entity.pdbx_description
1 polymer ?
#
loop_
_entity_poly.entity_id
_entity_poly.type
_entity_poly.pdbx_seq_one_letter_code
_entity_poly.pdbx_strand_id
1 'polypeptide(L)'
;MSKRNLIEKKATSNAFLQTAPTHIPRKRTPSTEEVVPLGQMLGQMPQPSFRSEPSFGASCNWLQSTPGLMSRQNSTPAGAGTTTFRYGRMSSARRLGLTELDYQPLQVLTWNVAAPNSNPFEYWATHENADYISLMNDVQQCLNNPAQHDVPLANIFTNAMFEEFKSRISPLGVENLDKLDALWSRELAARRCITDYLKDQSLGEKRLISMPDRMTSSLKNARGEVVFRPSPISGSQEDMGDPPTWWAAWARFMFDTPVNVRGTLFPCPFLVLQTIPRAKYPALSEEE
;
A
#
# COMPACT_ATOMS: atom_id res chain seq x y z
N MET A 1 -24.33 55.98 36.55
CA MET A 1 -25.56 56.31 37.30
C MET A 1 -26.29 57.46 36.60
N SER A 2 -27.42 57.20 35.94
CA SER A 2 -28.60 58.09 35.69
C SER A 2 -29.47 57.39 34.62
N LYS A 3 -30.60 56.73 34.95
CA LYS A 3 -32.00 57.24 34.98
C LYS A 3 -32.35 58.09 33.74
N ARG A 4 -33.47 57.96 33.00
CA ARG A 4 -34.71 57.15 33.04
C ARG A 4 -35.57 57.62 31.82
N ASN A 5 -36.68 56.90 31.56
CA ASN A 5 -37.87 57.22 30.73
C ASN A 5 -37.84 56.59 29.32
N LEU A 6 -38.62 55.57 28.95
CA LEU A 6 -40.04 55.20 29.15
C LEU A 6 -41.05 56.07 28.38
N ILE A 7 -41.83 55.43 27.50
CA ILE A 7 -43.27 55.60 27.12
C ILE A 7 -43.43 54.99 25.71
N GLU A 8 -43.96 53.77 25.51
CA GLU A 8 -45.37 53.30 25.52
C GLU A 8 -46.35 53.95 24.51
N LYS A 9 -46.86 53.12 23.57
CA LYS A 9 -48.29 52.85 23.21
C LYS A 9 -48.39 52.34 21.77
N LYS A 10 -48.73 51.06 21.55
CA LYS A 10 -50.07 50.44 21.44
C LYS A 10 -50.85 50.82 20.19
N ALA A 11 -51.22 49.79 19.39
CA ALA A 11 -52.61 49.36 19.10
C ALA A 11 -52.84 48.96 17.62
N THR A 12 -53.14 47.65 17.43
CA THR A 12 -54.29 47.05 16.71
C THR A 12 -54.62 47.53 15.27
N SER A 13 -55.05 46.73 14.27
CA SER A 13 -55.85 45.49 14.24
C SER A 13 -56.02 45.03 12.77
N ASN A 14 -56.30 43.72 12.57
CA ASN A 14 -57.15 43.11 11.51
C ASN A 14 -56.76 43.26 10.01
N ALA A 15 -57.08 42.35 9.08
CA ALA A 15 -57.62 40.99 9.07
C ALA A 15 -57.58 40.47 7.61
N PHE A 16 -57.57 39.13 7.45
CA PHE A 16 -58.14 38.34 6.34
C PHE A 16 -57.64 38.53 4.88
N LEU A 17 -57.12 37.42 4.29
CA LEU A 17 -57.70 36.77 3.11
C LEU A 17 -57.11 35.35 2.92
N GLN A 18 -58.00 34.39 2.66
CA GLN A 18 -57.72 32.98 2.34
C GLN A 18 -57.26 32.81 0.89
N THR A 19 -56.43 31.80 0.58
CA THR A 19 -56.67 30.82 -0.51
C THR A 19 -55.68 29.64 -0.49
N ALA A 20 -56.26 28.43 -0.47
CA ALA A 20 -55.90 27.14 -1.11
C ALA A 20 -54.53 26.42 -0.94
N PRO A 21 -54.51 25.07 -0.98
CA PRO A 21 -53.39 24.24 -0.51
C PRO A 21 -52.51 23.73 -1.66
N THR A 22 -51.20 23.65 -1.43
CA THR A 22 -50.26 22.95 -2.33
C THR A 22 -49.72 21.69 -1.66
N HIS A 23 -49.94 20.58 -2.35
CA HIS A 23 -49.53 19.22 -2.03
C HIS A 23 -48.00 19.11 -2.07
N ILE A 24 -47.34 18.81 -0.94
CA ILE A 24 -45.90 18.48 -0.89
C ILE A 24 -45.74 17.00 -0.52
N PRO A 25 -45.01 16.19 -1.31
CA PRO A 25 -44.81 14.77 -1.01
C PRO A 25 -43.85 14.59 0.18
N ARG A 26 -44.22 13.69 1.11
CA ARG A 26 -43.37 13.22 2.20
C ARG A 26 -42.10 12.57 1.65
N LYS A 27 -40.94 13.16 1.93
CA LYS A 27 -39.64 12.50 1.78
C LYS A 27 -39.57 11.32 2.77
N ARG A 28 -39.25 10.13 2.24
CA ARG A 28 -38.91 8.94 3.01
C ARG A 28 -37.63 9.21 3.80
N THR A 29 -37.66 8.96 5.10
CA THR A 29 -36.47 8.80 5.93
C THR A 29 -35.69 7.56 5.47
N PRO A 30 -34.36 7.63 5.32
CA PRO A 30 -33.55 6.43 5.15
C PRO A 30 -33.51 5.69 6.49
N SER A 31 -33.70 4.37 6.41
CA SER A 31 -33.43 3.43 7.49
C SER A 31 -31.98 3.59 7.98
N THR A 32 -31.83 3.62 9.29
CA THR A 32 -30.56 3.44 10.01
C THR A 32 -29.89 2.15 9.51
N GLU A 33 -28.85 2.28 8.69
CA GLU A 33 -27.86 1.22 8.53
C GLU A 33 -27.05 1.15 9.82
N GLU A 34 -27.14 0.00 10.47
CA GLU A 34 -26.42 -0.34 11.68
C GLU A 34 -24.93 -0.46 11.35
N VAL A 35 -24.15 0.56 11.69
CA VAL A 35 -22.69 0.53 11.59
C VAL A 35 -22.18 -0.43 12.66
N VAL A 36 -21.75 -1.62 12.24
CA VAL A 36 -21.11 -2.60 13.13
C VAL A 36 -19.79 -2.02 13.64
N PRO A 37 -19.54 -1.95 14.97
CA PRO A 37 -18.29 -1.43 15.51
C PRO A 37 -17.08 -2.27 15.07
N LEU A 38 -16.02 -1.58 14.64
CA LEU A 38 -14.75 -2.15 14.13
C LEU A 38 -14.17 -3.25 15.05
N GLY A 39 -14.41 -3.14 16.36
CA GLY A 39 -13.94 -4.09 17.37
C GLY A 39 -14.52 -5.50 17.27
N GLN A 40 -15.66 -5.71 16.60
CA GLN A 40 -16.21 -7.06 16.38
C GLN A 40 -15.67 -7.76 15.12
N MET A 41 -15.10 -7.04 14.15
CA MET A 41 -14.53 -7.66 12.94
C MET A 41 -13.16 -8.32 13.17
N LEU A 42 -12.37 -7.81 14.12
CA LEU A 42 -11.01 -8.32 14.38
C LEU A 42 -11.01 -9.68 15.11
N GLY A 43 -12.09 -10.03 15.82
CA GLY A 43 -12.19 -11.30 16.57
C GLY A 43 -12.62 -12.52 15.74
N GLN A 44 -12.98 -12.36 14.46
CA GLN A 44 -13.51 -13.45 13.63
C GLN A 44 -12.80 -13.64 12.29
N MET A 45 -11.67 -12.97 12.04
CA MET A 45 -10.92 -13.21 10.80
C MET A 45 -10.18 -14.55 10.87
N PRO A 46 -10.44 -15.49 9.95
CA PRO A 46 -9.69 -16.74 9.89
C PRO A 46 -8.23 -16.43 9.51
N GLN A 47 -7.30 -16.84 10.36
CA GLN A 47 -5.87 -16.82 10.05
C GLN A 47 -5.63 -17.67 8.78
N PRO A 48 -5.15 -17.10 7.67
CA PRO A 48 -4.90 -17.89 6.47
C PRO A 48 -3.74 -18.85 6.73
N SER A 49 -4.00 -20.16 6.70
CA SER A 49 -2.98 -21.19 6.79
C SER A 49 -2.10 -21.17 5.54
N PHE A 50 -0.90 -20.59 5.63
CA PHE A 50 0.08 -20.67 4.55
C PHE A 50 0.99 -21.87 4.74
N ARG A 51 1.06 -22.72 3.71
CA ARG A 51 2.12 -23.72 3.57
C ARG A 51 3.46 -23.00 3.37
N SER A 52 4.46 -23.40 4.14
CA SER A 52 5.84 -22.97 4.00
C SER A 52 6.39 -23.33 2.62
N GLU A 53 6.72 -22.34 1.80
CA GLU A 53 7.62 -22.53 0.65
C GLU A 53 9.07 -22.65 1.14
N PRO A 54 9.91 -23.45 0.45
CA PRO A 54 11.27 -23.74 0.89
C PRO A 54 12.18 -22.50 0.77
N SER A 55 12.99 -22.30 1.81
CA SER A 55 14.00 -21.26 1.92
C SER A 55 15.18 -21.51 0.97
N PHE A 56 15.45 -20.55 0.09
CA PHE A 56 16.70 -20.49 -0.67
C PHE A 56 17.49 -19.27 -0.22
N GLY A 57 18.60 -19.53 0.47
CA GLY A 57 19.56 -18.51 0.88
C GLY A 57 20.48 -18.17 -0.30
N ALA A 58 20.59 -16.89 -0.62
CA ALA A 58 21.69 -16.36 -1.41
C ALA A 58 22.29 -15.19 -0.62
N SER A 59 23.53 -15.37 -0.17
CA SER A 59 24.35 -14.32 0.43
C SER A 59 24.90 -13.40 -0.67
N CYS A 60 24.68 -12.09 -0.53
CA CYS A 60 25.32 -11.09 -1.40
C CYS A 60 26.66 -10.68 -0.79
N ASN A 61 27.77 -11.17 -1.35
CA ASN A 61 29.11 -10.62 -1.10
C ASN A 61 29.40 -9.55 -2.16
N TRP A 62 29.50 -8.29 -1.73
CA TRP A 62 30.09 -7.21 -2.53
C TRP A 62 31.28 -6.65 -1.79
N LEU A 63 32.49 -7.10 -2.16
CA LEU A 63 33.76 -6.35 -2.13
C LEU A 63 34.90 -7.32 -2.48
N GLN A 64 35.25 -7.39 -3.77
CA GLN A 64 36.62 -7.58 -4.25
C GLN A 64 36.65 -7.40 -5.77
N SER A 65 37.31 -6.32 -6.19
CA SER A 65 37.58 -5.98 -7.58
C SER A 65 38.84 -6.68 -8.07
N THR A 66 38.75 -7.40 -9.18
CA THR A 66 39.87 -7.66 -10.10
C THR A 66 39.35 -7.82 -11.54
N PRO A 67 40.05 -7.33 -12.57
CA PRO A 67 39.55 -7.33 -13.94
C PRO A 67 39.93 -8.64 -14.65
N GLY A 68 38.94 -9.41 -15.11
CA GLY A 68 39.17 -10.60 -15.92
C GLY A 68 37.87 -11.20 -16.48
N LEU A 69 37.76 -11.19 -17.80
CA LEU A 69 36.82 -11.92 -18.67
C LEU A 69 35.42 -12.25 -18.12
N MET A 70 34.41 -11.51 -18.60
CA MET A 70 33.00 -11.90 -18.49
C MET A 70 32.72 -13.17 -19.31
N SER A 71 32.57 -14.30 -18.62
CA SER A 71 31.84 -15.47 -19.12
C SER A 71 30.38 -15.38 -18.64
N ARG A 72 29.42 -15.32 -19.58
CA ARG A 72 27.98 -15.38 -19.27
C ARG A 72 27.64 -16.74 -18.65
N GLN A 73 27.26 -16.76 -17.38
CA GLN A 73 26.49 -17.86 -16.80
C GLN A 73 25.00 -17.50 -16.86
N ASN A 74 24.25 -18.24 -17.67
CA ASN A 74 22.79 -18.22 -17.65
C ASN A 74 22.31 -19.01 -16.42
N SER A 75 21.89 -18.32 -15.37
CA SER A 75 21.14 -18.94 -14.28
C SER A 75 19.66 -19.08 -14.68
N THR A 76 19.15 -20.30 -14.69
CA THR A 76 17.72 -20.60 -14.91
C THR A 76 16.88 -20.11 -13.71
N PRO A 77 15.85 -19.26 -13.89
CA PRO A 77 15.00 -18.84 -12.78
C PRO A 77 13.89 -19.86 -12.49
N ALA A 78 13.59 -20.05 -11.20
CA ALA A 78 12.58 -20.97 -10.70
C ALA A 78 11.14 -20.46 -10.96
N GLY A 79 10.23 -21.36 -11.37
CA GLY A 79 8.78 -21.09 -11.34
C GLY A 79 7.93 -21.50 -12.56
N ALA A 80 8.38 -22.40 -13.43
CA ALA A 80 7.55 -22.92 -14.52
C ALA A 80 6.50 -23.92 -13.98
N GLY A 81 5.22 -23.60 -14.10
CA GLY A 81 4.12 -24.52 -13.83
C GLY A 81 3.41 -24.88 -15.14
N THR A 82 3.23 -26.18 -15.40
CA THR A 82 2.42 -26.67 -16.54
C THR A 82 1.05 -27.06 -16.02
N THR A 83 -0.01 -26.40 -16.50
CA THR A 83 -1.39 -26.76 -16.18
C THR A 83 -2.12 -27.20 -17.44
N THR A 84 -2.57 -28.45 -17.47
CA THR A 84 -3.34 -29.01 -18.58
C THR A 84 -4.84 -28.77 -18.34
N PHE A 85 -5.46 -27.92 -19.16
CA PHE A 85 -6.92 -27.73 -19.15
C PHE A 85 -7.59 -28.74 -20.08
N ARG A 86 -8.54 -29.53 -19.58
CA ARG A 86 -9.45 -30.34 -20.42
C ARG A 86 -10.77 -29.60 -20.57
N TYR A 87 -11.00 -28.99 -21.72
CA TYR A 87 -12.26 -28.28 -22.02
C TYR A 87 -13.32 -29.28 -22.50
N GLY A 88 -14.49 -29.28 -21.85
CA GLY A 88 -15.79 -29.58 -22.48
C GLY A 88 -16.28 -31.03 -22.59
N ARG A 89 -17.40 -31.30 -21.90
CA ARG A 89 -18.33 -32.42 -22.16
C ARG A 89 -18.82 -32.41 -23.61
N MET A 90 -18.71 -33.55 -24.29
CA MET A 90 -19.30 -33.80 -25.61
C MET A 90 -20.79 -34.16 -25.49
N SER A 91 -21.68 -33.29 -25.95
CA SER A 91 -23.05 -33.69 -26.30
C SER A 91 -23.51 -33.22 -27.69
N SER A 92 -22.74 -32.38 -28.38
CA SER A 92 -23.15 -31.82 -29.69
C SER A 92 -22.42 -32.42 -30.91
N ALA A 93 -21.26 -33.06 -30.72
CA ALA A 93 -20.39 -33.49 -31.84
C ALA A 93 -20.93 -34.71 -32.62
N ARG A 94 -21.87 -35.50 -32.06
CA ARG A 94 -22.41 -36.70 -32.71
C ARG A 94 -23.35 -36.40 -33.90
N ARG A 95 -23.77 -35.15 -34.10
CA ARG A 95 -24.78 -34.79 -35.11
C ARG A 95 -24.21 -34.39 -36.48
N LEU A 96 -22.88 -34.32 -36.63
CA LEU A 96 -22.22 -33.85 -37.86
C LEU A 96 -21.36 -34.90 -38.57
N GLY A 97 -21.38 -36.17 -38.16
CA GLY A 97 -20.63 -37.23 -38.85
C GLY A 97 -19.10 -37.07 -38.82
N LEU A 98 -18.57 -36.14 -38.01
CA LEU A 98 -17.14 -35.97 -37.78
C LEU A 98 -16.67 -37.07 -36.83
N THR A 99 -16.20 -38.18 -37.40
CA THR A 99 -15.48 -39.22 -36.68
C THR A 99 -14.10 -38.69 -36.33
N GLU A 100 -13.85 -38.50 -35.04
CA GLU A 100 -12.58 -38.02 -34.46
C GLU A 100 -12.07 -36.71 -35.04
N LEU A 101 -12.54 -35.60 -34.47
CA LEU A 101 -11.71 -34.40 -34.45
C LEU A 101 -10.46 -34.76 -33.64
N ASP A 102 -9.32 -34.79 -34.32
CA ASP A 102 -7.98 -34.99 -33.75
C ASP A 102 -7.75 -33.92 -32.68
N TYR A 103 -8.11 -34.23 -31.43
CA TYR A 103 -7.97 -33.34 -30.29
C TYR A 103 -6.48 -33.28 -29.93
N GLN A 104 -5.73 -32.42 -30.62
CA GLN A 104 -4.39 -32.06 -30.19
C GLN A 104 -4.52 -31.31 -28.86
N PRO A 105 -3.96 -31.83 -27.76
CA PRO A 105 -4.04 -31.16 -26.47
C PRO A 105 -3.31 -29.82 -26.55
N LEU A 106 -4.03 -28.72 -26.33
CA LEU A 106 -3.43 -27.39 -26.26
C LEU A 106 -2.56 -27.31 -25.00
N GLN A 107 -1.24 -27.27 -25.19
CA GLN A 107 -0.30 -27.03 -24.11
C GLN A 107 -0.08 -25.52 -23.98
N VAL A 108 -0.60 -24.94 -22.91
CA VAL A 108 -0.39 -23.54 -22.58
C VAL A 108 0.69 -23.46 -21.51
N LEU A 109 1.80 -22.82 -21.84
CA LEU A 109 2.80 -22.40 -20.87
C LEU A 109 2.48 -20.96 -20.48
N THR A 110 2.24 -20.72 -19.20
CA THR A 110 2.19 -19.37 -18.64
C THR A 110 3.49 -19.12 -17.90
N TRP A 111 4.20 -18.06 -18.29
CA TRP A 111 5.42 -17.63 -17.63
C TRP A 111 5.20 -16.24 -17.05
N ASN A 112 5.40 -16.11 -15.73
CA ASN A 112 5.54 -14.79 -15.12
C ASN A 112 6.92 -14.22 -15.46
N VAL A 113 6.97 -13.35 -16.47
CA VAL A 113 8.20 -12.64 -16.89
C VAL A 113 8.41 -11.36 -16.05
N ALA A 114 7.49 -11.01 -15.16
CA ALA A 114 7.68 -9.87 -14.28
C ALA A 114 8.72 -10.24 -13.22
N ALA A 115 9.75 -9.39 -13.08
CA ALA A 115 10.64 -9.45 -11.93
C ALA A 115 9.78 -9.32 -10.66
N PRO A 116 10.08 -10.06 -9.58
CA PRO A 116 9.37 -9.94 -8.30
C PRO A 116 9.51 -8.55 -7.66
N ASN A 117 10.30 -7.68 -8.29
CA ASN A 117 10.56 -6.32 -7.88
C ASN A 117 10.52 -5.39 -9.09
N SER A 118 9.69 -4.34 -9.00
CA SER A 118 9.57 -3.28 -10.00
C SER A 118 10.33 -2.01 -9.61
N ASN A 119 11.15 -2.05 -8.56
CA ASN A 119 11.91 -0.91 -8.07
C ASN A 119 13.05 -0.55 -9.05
N PRO A 120 12.94 0.57 -9.78
CA PRO A 120 13.96 0.99 -10.74
C PRO A 120 15.29 1.34 -10.08
N PHE A 121 15.31 1.59 -8.76
CA PHE A 121 16.53 1.91 -8.01
C PHE A 121 17.33 0.67 -7.60
N GLU A 122 16.76 -0.53 -7.67
CA GLU A 122 17.47 -1.77 -7.34
C GLU A 122 18.20 -2.35 -8.56
N TYR A 123 17.65 -2.17 -9.76
CA TYR A 123 18.19 -2.72 -11.00
C TYR A 123 18.41 -1.61 -12.01
N TRP A 124 19.68 -1.30 -12.29
CA TRP A 124 20.04 -0.41 -13.38
C TRP A 124 19.62 -1.03 -14.72
N ALA A 125 18.56 -0.50 -15.33
CA ALA A 125 18.19 -0.89 -16.69
C ALA A 125 18.88 0.05 -17.67
N THR A 126 19.62 -0.50 -18.65
CA THR A 126 20.08 0.30 -19.78
C THR A 126 18.85 0.79 -20.55
N HIS A 127 18.69 2.11 -20.65
CA HIS A 127 17.56 2.74 -21.33
C HIS A 127 18.07 3.86 -22.24
N GLU A 128 17.46 4.06 -23.41
CA GLU A 128 17.84 5.11 -24.37
C GLU A 128 17.30 6.51 -23.99
N ASN A 129 16.50 6.61 -22.93
CA ASN A 129 15.85 7.87 -22.55
C ASN A 129 16.82 8.68 -21.69
N ALA A 130 17.22 9.85 -22.20
CA ALA A 130 18.16 10.73 -21.53
C ALA A 130 17.65 11.21 -20.16
N ASP A 131 16.35 11.47 -20.01
CA ASP A 131 15.75 11.93 -18.76
C ASP A 131 15.82 10.82 -17.69
N TYR A 132 15.56 9.57 -18.10
CA TYR A 132 15.71 8.42 -17.21
C TYR A 132 17.16 8.25 -16.75
N ILE A 133 18.12 8.33 -17.68
CA ILE A 133 19.55 8.23 -17.35
C ILE A 133 19.96 9.35 -16.38
N SER A 134 19.50 10.59 -16.62
CA SER A 134 19.77 11.72 -15.74
C SER A 134 19.22 11.46 -14.34
N LEU A 135 17.94 11.09 -14.23
CA LEU A 135 17.30 10.77 -12.96
C LEU A 135 18.09 9.71 -12.17
N MET A 136 18.48 8.62 -12.83
CA MET A 136 19.22 7.53 -12.19
C MET A 136 20.61 7.96 -11.73
N ASN A 137 21.32 8.77 -12.53
CA ASN A 137 22.61 9.36 -12.14
C ASN A 137 22.46 10.34 -10.98
N ASP A 138 21.43 11.18 -10.99
CA ASP A 138 21.17 12.17 -9.94
C ASP A 138 20.83 11.49 -8.61
N VAL A 139 20.01 10.42 -8.64
CA VAL A 139 19.73 9.59 -7.47
C VAL A 139 21.01 8.93 -6.95
N GLN A 140 21.82 8.32 -7.83
CA GLN A 140 23.10 7.70 -7.44
C GLN A 140 24.06 8.72 -6.82
N GLN A 141 24.14 9.92 -7.41
CA GLN A 141 24.99 11.00 -6.92
C GLN A 141 24.50 11.51 -5.56
N CYS A 142 23.19 11.67 -5.39
CA CYS A 142 22.58 12.01 -4.10
C CYS A 142 22.89 10.93 -3.05
N LEU A 143 22.76 9.65 -3.37
CA LEU A 143 23.10 8.58 -2.43
C LEU A 143 24.60 8.57 -2.09
N ASN A 144 25.48 8.80 -3.06
CA ASN A 144 26.93 8.77 -2.82
C ASN A 144 27.43 9.98 -2.04
N ASN A 145 26.94 11.17 -2.37
CA ASN A 145 27.35 12.43 -1.77
C ASN A 145 26.11 13.28 -1.43
N PRO A 146 25.41 12.95 -0.34
CA PRO A 146 24.08 13.48 -0.14
C PRO A 146 24.06 14.94 0.35
N ALA A 147 25.17 15.45 0.87
CA ALA A 147 25.35 16.85 1.27
C ALA A 147 24.12 17.40 2.04
N GLN A 148 23.46 18.41 1.49
CA GLN A 148 22.28 19.07 2.08
C GLN A 148 20.99 18.24 2.07
N HIS A 149 20.94 17.13 1.32
CA HIS A 149 19.77 16.26 1.21
C HIS A 149 19.69 15.25 2.35
N ASP A 150 20.78 14.98 3.06
CA ASP A 150 20.84 14.05 4.19
C ASP A 150 20.47 14.75 5.50
N VAL A 151 19.18 15.03 5.62
CA VAL A 151 18.56 15.69 6.76
C VAL A 151 18.06 14.66 7.78
N PRO A 152 17.81 15.04 9.05
CA PRO A 152 17.12 14.18 10.00
C PRO A 152 15.77 13.70 9.46
N LEU A 153 15.37 12.46 9.76
CA LEU A 153 14.09 11.89 9.31
C LEU A 153 12.89 12.74 9.77
N ALA A 154 12.96 13.36 10.96
CA ALA A 154 11.93 14.27 11.45
C ALA A 154 11.71 15.52 10.58
N ASN A 155 12.62 15.85 9.67
CA ASN A 155 12.43 16.92 8.69
C ASN A 155 11.58 16.48 7.49
N ILE A 156 11.46 15.17 7.25
CA ILE A 156 10.70 14.57 6.14
C ILE A 156 9.38 14.02 6.67
N PHE A 157 9.47 13.09 7.64
CA PHE A 157 8.33 12.55 8.37
C PHE A 157 8.23 13.25 9.72
N THR A 158 7.51 14.37 9.73
CA THR A 158 7.50 15.26 10.89
C THR A 158 6.84 14.64 12.12
N ASN A 159 7.13 15.19 13.31
CA ASN A 159 6.45 14.77 14.53
C ASN A 159 4.91 14.87 14.41
N ALA A 160 4.39 15.88 13.69
CA ALA A 160 2.95 15.99 13.45
C ALA A 160 2.41 14.81 12.61
N MET A 161 3.15 14.40 11.57
CA MET A 161 2.80 13.22 10.76
C MET A 161 2.90 11.93 11.56
N PHE A 162 3.89 11.81 12.45
CA PHE A 162 4.02 10.67 13.36
C PHE A 162 2.87 10.59 14.39
N GLU A 163 2.47 11.72 14.98
CA GLU A 163 1.29 11.76 15.86
C GLU A 163 0.02 11.42 15.10
N GLU A 164 -0.15 11.93 13.88
CA GLU A 164 -1.27 11.53 13.02
C GLU A 164 -1.23 10.03 12.76
N PHE A 165 -0.09 9.47 12.35
CA PHE A 165 0.09 8.04 12.12
C PHE A 165 -0.33 7.21 13.34
N LYS A 166 0.18 7.53 14.54
CA LYS A 166 -0.20 6.87 15.79
C LYS A 166 -1.71 6.93 16.05
N SER A 167 -2.31 8.11 15.83
CA SER A 167 -3.76 8.30 16.02
C SER A 167 -4.58 7.43 15.07
N ARG A 168 -4.07 7.15 13.86
CA ARG A 168 -4.72 6.33 12.84
C ARG A 168 -4.58 4.83 13.11
N ILE A 169 -3.44 4.39 13.65
CA ILE A 169 -3.20 2.96 13.93
C ILE A 169 -3.75 2.50 15.29
N SER A 170 -3.89 3.40 16.26
CA SER A 170 -4.46 3.08 17.58
C SER A 170 -5.84 2.42 17.52
N PRO A 171 -6.84 2.95 16.78
CA PRO A 171 -8.15 2.30 16.68
C PRO A 171 -8.13 0.99 15.88
N LEU A 172 -7.03 0.67 15.19
CA LEU A 172 -6.83 -0.59 14.46
C LEU A 172 -6.31 -1.71 15.37
N GLY A 173 -6.12 -1.44 16.67
CA GLY A 173 -5.70 -2.43 17.65
C GLY A 173 -4.20 -2.72 17.64
N VAL A 174 -3.37 -1.81 17.11
CA VAL A 174 -1.91 -1.96 17.20
C VAL A 174 -1.45 -1.79 18.64
N GLU A 175 -0.76 -2.80 19.16
CA GLU A 175 -0.23 -2.83 20.52
C GLU A 175 1.14 -2.13 20.61
N ASN A 176 1.62 -1.89 21.84
CA ASN A 176 2.96 -1.33 22.13
C ASN A 176 3.25 0.04 21.48
N LEU A 177 2.25 0.90 21.35
CA LEU A 177 2.42 2.26 20.79
C LEU A 177 3.36 3.14 21.61
N ASP A 178 3.51 2.87 22.91
CA ASP A 178 4.48 3.49 23.81
C ASP A 178 5.92 3.15 23.42
N LYS A 179 6.19 1.90 23.03
CA LYS A 179 7.51 1.49 22.53
C LYS A 179 7.81 2.14 21.18
N LEU A 180 6.81 2.24 20.31
CA LEU A 180 6.93 2.94 19.03
C LEU A 180 7.26 4.43 19.23
N ASP A 181 6.61 5.08 20.20
CA ASP A 181 6.89 6.47 20.57
C ASP A 181 8.31 6.67 21.10
N ALA A 182 8.75 5.76 21.97
CA ALA A 182 10.11 5.76 22.49
C ALA A 182 11.15 5.53 21.37
N LEU A 183 10.89 4.61 20.45
CA LEU A 183 11.76 4.33 19.30
C LEU A 183 11.84 5.54 18.35
N TRP A 184 10.71 6.19 18.08
CA TRP A 184 10.69 7.40 17.26
C TRP A 184 11.50 8.53 17.90
N SER A 185 11.18 8.87 19.15
CA SER A 185 11.76 10.03 19.84
C SER A 185 13.24 9.86 20.19
N ARG A 186 13.68 8.65 20.50
CA ARG A 186 15.08 8.38 20.91
C ARG A 186 16.00 8.11 19.74
N GLU A 187 15.49 7.54 18.67
CA GLU A 187 16.32 6.96 17.61
C GLU A 187 15.91 7.46 16.22
N LEU A 188 14.72 7.08 15.75
CA LEU A 188 14.38 7.26 14.33
C LEU A 188 14.29 8.73 13.92
N ALA A 189 13.69 9.60 14.73
CA ALA A 189 13.50 11.01 14.40
C ALA A 189 14.82 11.74 14.08
N ALA A 190 15.89 11.38 14.79
CA ALA A 190 17.20 12.02 14.69
C ALA A 190 18.11 11.40 13.61
N ARG A 191 17.82 10.17 13.15
CA ARG A 191 18.61 9.50 12.10
C ARG A 191 18.63 10.35 10.83
N ARG A 192 19.80 10.45 10.20
CA ARG A 192 19.92 11.09 8.89
C ARG A 192 19.33 10.18 7.80
N CYS A 193 18.48 10.74 6.95
CA CYS A 193 17.61 9.97 6.07
C CYS A 193 18.36 9.11 5.04
N ILE A 194 19.55 9.51 4.60
CA ILE A 194 20.36 8.75 3.64
C ILE A 194 21.43 7.96 4.38
N THR A 195 22.27 8.63 5.19
CA THR A 195 23.46 7.99 5.76
C THR A 195 23.14 6.99 6.85
N ASP A 196 22.17 7.28 7.72
CA ASP A 196 21.84 6.43 8.89
C ASP A 196 20.59 5.56 8.68
N TYR A 197 19.80 5.85 7.64
CA TYR A 197 18.56 5.13 7.36
C TYR A 197 18.62 4.35 6.04
N LEU A 198 18.71 5.01 4.89
CA LEU A 198 18.74 4.29 3.60
C LEU A 198 19.97 3.41 3.40
N LYS A 199 21.12 3.78 3.97
CA LYS A 199 22.36 2.99 3.91
C LYS A 199 22.53 1.99 5.06
N ASP A 200 21.59 1.94 6.00
CA ASP A 200 21.63 0.97 7.10
C ASP A 200 21.29 -0.43 6.56
N GLN A 201 22.34 -1.24 6.37
CA GLN A 201 22.22 -2.59 5.87
C GLN A 201 21.34 -3.47 6.77
N SER A 202 21.34 -3.22 8.09
CA SER A 202 20.56 -4.03 9.04
C SER A 202 19.05 -3.89 8.81
N LEU A 203 18.58 -2.69 8.42
CA LEU A 203 17.17 -2.48 8.07
C LEU A 203 16.74 -3.28 6.83
N GLY A 204 17.65 -3.40 5.85
CA GLY A 204 17.46 -4.21 4.65
C GLY A 204 17.37 -5.71 4.97
N GLU A 205 18.28 -6.21 5.81
CA GLU A 205 18.33 -7.61 6.25
C GLU A 205 17.08 -8.04 7.01
N LYS A 206 16.52 -7.14 7.82
CA LYS A 206 15.26 -7.34 8.56
C LYS A 206 14.00 -7.26 7.70
N ARG A 207 14.13 -6.82 6.43
CA ARG A 207 13.02 -6.65 5.46
C ARG A 207 11.92 -5.68 5.90
N LEU A 208 12.17 -4.83 6.90
CA LEU A 208 11.19 -3.89 7.47
C LEU A 208 10.62 -2.92 6.43
N ILE A 209 11.42 -2.55 5.43
CA ILE A 209 11.01 -1.65 4.34
C ILE A 209 10.38 -2.42 3.18
N SER A 210 11.02 -3.52 2.76
CA SER A 210 10.61 -4.26 1.56
C SER A 210 9.32 -5.07 1.72
N MET A 211 8.99 -5.54 2.93
CA MET A 211 7.76 -6.31 3.15
C MET A 211 6.51 -5.45 2.98
N PRO A 212 6.38 -4.29 3.65
CA PRO A 212 5.27 -3.37 3.39
C PRO A 212 5.16 -2.97 1.91
N ASP A 213 6.28 -2.69 1.24
CA ASP A 213 6.29 -2.35 -0.18
C ASP A 213 5.67 -3.45 -1.06
N ARG A 214 6.12 -4.70 -0.90
CA ARG A 214 5.58 -5.85 -1.63
C ARG A 214 4.09 -6.07 -1.41
N MET A 215 3.61 -5.80 -0.20
CA MET A 215 2.22 -6.04 0.19
C MET A 215 1.28 -4.92 -0.25
N THR A 216 1.80 -3.70 -0.48
CA THR A 216 0.97 -2.51 -0.68
C THR A 216 1.22 -1.77 -1.99
N SER A 217 2.25 -2.13 -2.77
CA SER A 217 2.60 -1.44 -4.02
C SER A 217 1.42 -1.26 -4.99
N SER A 218 0.68 -2.35 -5.23
CA SER A 218 -0.57 -2.32 -6.00
C SER A 218 -1.60 -3.26 -5.38
N LEU A 219 -2.80 -2.75 -5.15
CA LEU A 219 -3.92 -3.51 -4.59
C LEU A 219 -5.16 -3.32 -5.45
N LYS A 220 -6.14 -4.22 -5.34
CA LYS A 220 -7.45 -3.99 -5.93
C LYS A 220 -8.33 -3.28 -4.93
N ASN A 221 -9.11 -2.29 -5.33
CA ASN A 221 -10.13 -1.70 -4.47
C ASN A 221 -11.42 -2.56 -4.46
N ALA A 222 -12.44 -2.13 -3.72
CA ALA A 222 -13.74 -2.82 -3.66
C ALA A 222 -14.44 -2.99 -5.02
N ARG A 223 -14.11 -2.15 -6.01
CA ARG A 223 -14.64 -2.20 -7.39
C ARG A 223 -13.81 -3.09 -8.33
N GLY A 224 -12.70 -3.65 -7.83
CA GLY A 224 -11.77 -4.45 -8.62
C GLY A 224 -10.77 -3.62 -9.44
N GLU A 225 -10.77 -2.30 -9.30
CA GLU A 225 -9.82 -1.40 -9.95
C GLU A 225 -8.48 -1.47 -9.21
N VAL A 226 -7.37 -1.33 -9.94
CA VAL A 226 -6.04 -1.31 -9.34
C VAL A 226 -5.78 0.08 -8.77
N VAL A 227 -5.42 0.13 -7.49
CA VAL A 227 -4.95 1.32 -6.78
C VAL A 227 -3.48 1.13 -6.43
N PHE A 228 -2.70 2.20 -6.57
CA PHE A 228 -1.26 2.19 -6.32
C PHE A 228 -0.94 3.00 -5.08
N ARG A 229 -0.04 2.47 -4.25
CA ARG A 229 0.49 3.22 -3.11
C ARG A 229 1.28 4.42 -3.62
N PRO A 230 1.05 5.65 -3.13
CA PRO A 230 1.85 6.82 -3.50
C PRO A 230 3.33 6.60 -3.17
N SER A 231 4.15 6.35 -4.19
CA SER A 231 5.58 6.07 -4.08
C SER A 231 6.26 6.16 -5.46
N PRO A 232 7.51 6.62 -5.55
CA PRO A 232 8.27 6.69 -6.80
C PRO A 232 8.49 5.34 -7.52
N ILE A 233 8.29 4.22 -6.81
CA ILE A 233 8.52 2.86 -7.32
C ILE A 233 7.22 2.10 -7.64
N SER A 234 6.09 2.82 -7.59
CA SER A 234 4.76 2.30 -7.88
C SER A 234 4.22 2.87 -9.20
N GLY A 235 3.10 2.34 -9.69
CA GLY A 235 2.34 2.94 -10.80
C GLY A 235 1.50 4.17 -10.42
N SER A 236 1.74 4.78 -9.25
CA SER A 236 0.97 5.93 -8.77
C SER A 236 1.21 7.19 -9.63
N GLN A 237 0.15 7.98 -9.82
CA GLN A 237 0.17 9.27 -10.50
C GLN A 237 -0.10 10.44 -9.54
N GLU A 238 -0.10 10.16 -8.23
CA GLU A 238 -0.30 11.19 -7.20
C GLU A 238 0.91 12.14 -7.17
N ASP A 239 0.64 13.38 -6.77
CA ASP A 239 1.70 14.36 -6.56
C ASP A 239 2.56 13.98 -5.34
N MET A 240 3.88 14.02 -5.54
CA MET A 240 4.89 13.71 -4.54
C MET A 240 5.97 14.81 -4.49
N GLY A 241 5.64 16.03 -4.96
CA GLY A 241 6.57 17.14 -5.06
C GLY A 241 7.11 17.66 -3.72
N ASP A 242 6.36 17.45 -2.63
CA ASP A 242 6.78 17.81 -1.27
C ASP A 242 6.30 16.81 -0.21
N PRO A 243 6.97 16.70 0.96
CA PRO A 243 6.61 15.72 1.97
C PRO A 243 5.18 15.85 2.54
N PRO A 244 4.64 17.05 2.84
CA PRO A 244 3.23 17.21 3.22
C PRO A 244 2.24 16.66 2.19
N THR A 245 2.40 17.02 0.90
CA THR A 245 1.53 16.54 -0.17
C THR A 245 1.62 15.02 -0.31
N TRP A 246 2.82 14.48 -0.32
CA TRP A 246 3.04 13.03 -0.39
C TRP A 246 2.44 12.30 0.81
N TRP A 247 2.65 12.82 2.03
CA TRP A 247 2.08 12.26 3.26
C TRP A 247 0.56 12.18 3.19
N ALA A 248 -0.11 13.24 2.78
CA ALA A 248 -1.57 13.27 2.67
C ALA A 248 -2.09 12.20 1.68
N ALA A 249 -1.44 12.07 0.52
CA ALA A 249 -1.78 11.04 -0.45
C ALA A 249 -1.54 9.63 0.12
N TRP A 250 -0.38 9.42 0.74
CA TRP A 250 0.01 8.13 1.31
C TRP A 250 -0.91 7.72 2.46
N ALA A 251 -1.23 8.64 3.38
CA ALA A 251 -2.10 8.37 4.53
C ALA A 251 -3.53 8.03 4.08
N ARG A 252 -4.07 8.78 3.10
CA ARG A 252 -5.37 8.46 2.48
C ARG A 252 -5.38 7.07 1.86
N PHE A 253 -4.30 6.71 1.16
CA PHE A 253 -4.17 5.36 0.62
C PHE A 253 -4.17 4.32 1.75
N MET A 254 -3.27 4.46 2.73
CA MET A 254 -3.02 3.45 3.77
C MET A 254 -4.15 3.26 4.77
N PHE A 255 -4.99 4.27 4.98
CA PHE A 255 -5.99 4.25 6.05
C PHE A 255 -7.43 4.44 5.58
N ASP A 256 -7.66 5.05 4.41
CA ASP A 256 -9.02 5.42 3.96
C ASP A 256 -9.47 4.71 2.69
N THR A 257 -8.63 3.85 2.09
CA THR A 257 -8.92 3.19 0.81
C THR A 257 -9.28 1.71 1.01
N PRO A 258 -10.56 1.31 0.93
CA PRO A 258 -10.91 -0.11 1.03
C PRO A 258 -10.31 -0.93 -0.10
N VAL A 259 -9.70 -2.07 0.25
CA VAL A 259 -8.98 -2.93 -0.69
C VAL A 259 -9.44 -4.38 -0.60
N ASN A 260 -9.53 -5.03 -1.76
CA ASN A 260 -9.80 -6.45 -1.89
C ASN A 260 -8.50 -7.20 -2.16
N VAL A 261 -8.13 -8.08 -1.23
CA VAL A 261 -6.98 -8.96 -1.36
C VAL A 261 -7.48 -10.39 -1.41
N ARG A 262 -7.36 -11.01 -2.60
CA ARG A 262 -7.72 -12.42 -2.85
C ARG A 262 -9.17 -12.76 -2.44
N GLY A 263 -10.11 -11.84 -2.64
CA GLY A 263 -11.52 -12.02 -2.32
C GLY A 263 -11.91 -11.51 -0.93
N THR A 264 -10.95 -11.19 -0.06
CA THR A 264 -11.21 -10.61 1.26
C THR A 264 -11.16 -9.09 1.17
N LEU A 265 -12.24 -8.42 1.61
CA LEU A 265 -12.30 -6.97 1.71
C LEU A 265 -11.69 -6.51 3.04
N PHE A 266 -10.69 -5.67 2.95
CA PHE A 266 -10.09 -4.94 4.06
C PHE A 266 -10.53 -3.47 4.01
N PRO A 267 -10.81 -2.85 5.17
CA PRO A 267 -11.21 -1.44 5.21
C PRO A 267 -10.08 -0.49 4.79
N CYS A 268 -8.81 -0.91 4.92
CA CYS A 268 -7.65 -0.14 4.48
C CYS A 268 -6.41 -1.03 4.20
N PRO A 269 -5.41 -0.57 3.43
CA PRO A 269 -4.19 -1.30 3.15
C PRO A 269 -3.30 -1.56 4.38
N PHE A 270 -3.37 -0.73 5.42
CA PHE A 270 -2.61 -0.97 6.65
C PHE A 270 -2.93 -2.35 7.26
N LEU A 271 -4.19 -2.78 7.20
CA LEU A 271 -4.62 -4.09 7.70
C LEU A 271 -4.24 -5.28 6.80
N VAL A 272 -3.64 -5.01 5.64
CA VAL A 272 -3.05 -6.04 4.77
C VAL A 272 -1.62 -6.38 5.22
N LEU A 273 -0.98 -5.50 5.98
CA LEU A 273 0.37 -5.71 6.49
C LEU A 273 0.38 -6.92 7.45
N GLN A 274 1.43 -7.74 7.32
CA GLN A 274 1.61 -8.94 8.12
C GLN A 274 2.81 -8.79 9.03
N THR A 275 2.79 -9.50 10.16
CA THR A 275 3.98 -9.67 10.99
C THR A 275 5.06 -10.39 10.20
N ILE A 276 6.31 -9.95 10.40
CA ILE A 276 7.46 -10.52 9.70
C ILE A 276 8.00 -11.67 10.57
N PRO A 277 7.94 -12.93 10.11
CA PRO A 277 8.32 -14.04 10.96
C PRO A 277 9.85 -14.15 11.10
N ARG A 278 10.36 -14.06 12.34
CA ARG A 278 11.80 -14.24 12.67
C ARG A 278 12.38 -15.55 12.16
N ALA A 279 11.57 -16.63 12.12
CA ALA A 279 11.99 -17.92 11.58
C ALA A 279 12.48 -17.83 10.12
N LYS A 280 11.95 -16.88 9.34
CA LYS A 280 12.36 -16.62 7.94
C LYS A 280 13.42 -15.52 7.84
N TYR A 281 13.43 -14.59 8.79
CA TYR A 281 14.30 -13.41 8.81
C TYR A 281 14.99 -13.29 10.18
N PRO A 282 16.09 -14.02 10.41
CA PRO A 282 16.73 -14.13 11.72
C PRO A 282 17.45 -12.85 12.18
N ALA A 283 17.56 -11.84 11.31
CA ALA A 283 18.11 -10.54 11.65
C ALA A 283 17.18 -9.69 12.55
N LEU A 284 15.90 -10.06 12.65
CA LEU A 284 14.95 -9.42 13.59
C LEU A 284 15.32 -9.80 15.02
N SER A 285 15.37 -8.81 15.91
CA SER A 285 15.48 -9.07 17.35
C SER A 285 14.21 -9.70 17.91
N GLU A 286 14.19 -10.05 19.19
CA GLU A 286 12.97 -10.58 19.83
C GLU A 286 11.93 -9.49 20.06
N GLU A 287 12.39 -8.25 20.23
CA GLU A 287 11.58 -7.06 20.41
C GLU A 287 10.92 -6.55 19.10
N GLU A 288 11.44 -6.95 17.94
CA GLU A 288 11.02 -6.53 16.59
C GLU A 288 10.13 -7.58 15.91
#